data_AF-A0A840C2M8-F1
#
_entry.id   AF-A0A840C2M8-F1
#
_cell.length_a   1.000
_cell.length_b   1.000
_cell.length_c   1.000
_cell.angle_alpha   90.00
_cell.angle_beta   90.00
_cell.angle_gamma   90.00
#
_symmetry.space_group_name_H-M   'P 1'
#
loop_
_entity.id
_entity.type
_entity.pdbx_description
1 polymer ?
#
loop_
_entity_poly.entity_id
_entity_poly.type
_entity_poly.pdbx_seq_one_letter_code
_entity_poly.pdbx_strand_id
1 'polypeptide(L)'
;MPLARLAILAVPLLVAGLQQGLAAEGPPALDVERSCRDAATTDALGQSRQFDKAAFDGCMAQENGTRATLEKEWAAFPAAQRDECLSETRGAGLPSYVELYECLQLDQETRGKK
;
A
#
# COMPACT_ATOMS: atom_id res chain seq x y z
N MET A 1 -16.59 58.48 -35.71
CA MET A 1 -17.31 57.20 -35.67
C MET A 1 -16.80 56.42 -34.45
N PRO A 2 -17.65 56.10 -33.46
CA PRO A 2 -17.21 55.55 -32.19
C PRO A 2 -17.01 54.03 -32.32
N LEU A 3 -15.80 53.55 -32.03
CA LEU A 3 -15.58 52.10 -31.87
C LEU A 3 -16.00 51.72 -30.44
N ALA A 4 -17.09 50.96 -30.38
CA ALA A 4 -17.70 50.43 -29.19
C ALA A 4 -16.70 49.56 -28.39
N ARG A 5 -16.64 49.80 -27.08
CA ARG A 5 -15.92 48.96 -26.12
C ARG A 5 -16.61 47.61 -26.03
N LEU A 6 -16.01 46.55 -26.59
CA LEU A 6 -16.40 45.18 -26.31
C LEU A 6 -15.90 44.81 -24.91
N ALA A 7 -16.81 44.76 -23.94
CA ALA A 7 -16.56 44.16 -22.63
C ALA A 7 -16.58 42.63 -22.78
N ILE A 8 -15.40 42.01 -22.78
CA ILE A 8 -15.27 40.55 -22.75
C ILE A 8 -15.51 40.11 -21.30
N LEU A 9 -16.70 39.58 -21.03
CA LEU A 9 -16.99 38.87 -19.78
C LEU A 9 -16.28 37.51 -19.81
N ALA A 10 -15.13 37.41 -19.16
CA ALA A 10 -14.46 36.13 -18.93
C ALA A 10 -15.27 35.33 -17.89
N VAL A 11 -15.98 34.31 -18.35
CA VAL A 11 -16.64 33.32 -17.48
C VAL A 11 -15.58 32.31 -17.07
N PRO A 12 -15.21 32.19 -15.77
CA PRO A 12 -14.31 31.14 -15.35
C PRO A 12 -15.06 29.81 -15.38
N LEU A 13 -14.69 28.92 -16.30
CA LEU A 13 -15.13 27.53 -16.31
C LEU A 13 -14.46 26.82 -15.13
N LEU A 14 -15.11 26.82 -13.97
CA LEU A 14 -14.74 25.98 -12.83
C LEU A 14 -15.11 24.53 -13.16
N VAL A 15 -14.18 23.80 -13.78
CA VAL A 15 -14.27 22.35 -13.90
C VAL A 15 -13.91 21.77 -12.54
N ALA A 16 -14.91 21.65 -11.66
CA ALA A 16 -14.80 20.84 -10.46
C ALA A 16 -14.74 19.36 -10.90
N GLY A 17 -13.52 18.84 -11.08
CA GLY A 17 -13.31 17.43 -11.37
C GLY A 17 -13.84 16.61 -10.20
N LEU A 18 -14.90 15.83 -10.43
CA LEU A 18 -15.25 14.74 -9.53
C LEU A 18 -14.10 13.74 -9.59
N GLN A 19 -13.22 13.77 -8.59
CA GLN A 19 -12.35 12.63 -8.31
C GLN A 19 -13.27 11.53 -7.79
N GLN A 20 -13.81 10.74 -8.70
CA GLN A 20 -14.48 9.49 -8.39
C GLN A 20 -13.41 8.58 -7.80
N GLY A 21 -13.25 8.60 -6.48
CA GLY A 21 -12.51 7.57 -5.77
C GLY A 21 -13.24 6.27 -6.02
N LEU A 22 -12.79 5.49 -7.00
CA LEU A 22 -13.08 4.07 -7.06
C LEU A 22 -12.78 3.53 -5.67
N ALA A 23 -13.80 2.97 -5.02
CA ALA A 23 -13.63 2.30 -3.74
C ALA A 23 -12.39 1.42 -3.88
N ALA A 24 -11.40 1.66 -3.02
CA ALA A 24 -10.20 0.88 -3.04
C ALA A 24 -10.59 -0.56 -2.77
N GLU A 25 -10.65 -1.39 -3.82
CA GLU A 25 -10.55 -2.84 -3.68
C GLU A 25 -9.37 -3.06 -2.73
N GLY A 26 -9.57 -3.87 -1.69
CA GLY A 26 -8.67 -4.01 -0.55
C GLY A 26 -7.20 -4.28 -0.91
N PRO A 27 -6.32 -4.54 0.07
CA PRO A 27 -4.95 -4.88 -0.24
C PRO A 27 -4.91 -6.07 -1.22
N PRO A 28 -4.04 -6.04 -2.25
CA PRO A 28 -3.97 -7.13 -3.21
C PRO A 28 -3.57 -8.44 -2.52
N ALA A 29 -3.92 -9.56 -3.13
CA ALA A 29 -3.46 -10.87 -2.65
C ALA A 29 -1.93 -10.98 -2.78
N LEU A 30 -1.24 -11.24 -1.67
CA LEU A 30 0.19 -11.53 -1.61
C LEU A 30 0.41 -13.02 -1.36
N ASP A 31 1.42 -13.60 -2.00
CA ASP A 31 1.86 -15.00 -1.80
C ASP A 31 2.71 -15.11 -0.51
N VAL A 32 2.08 -14.84 0.63
CA VAL A 32 2.74 -14.86 1.95
C VAL A 32 3.11 -16.27 2.39
N GLU A 33 2.49 -17.29 1.81
CA GLU A 33 2.82 -18.68 2.11
C GLU A 33 4.26 -19.01 1.71
N ARG A 34 4.73 -18.45 0.58
CA ARG A 34 6.12 -18.56 0.14
C ARG A 34 7.07 -17.92 1.16
N SER A 35 6.77 -16.69 1.59
CA SER A 35 7.55 -15.95 2.59
C SER A 35 7.61 -16.69 3.92
N CYS A 36 6.48 -17.22 4.39
CA CYS A 36 6.44 -18.00 5.62
C CYS A 36 7.15 -19.35 5.50
N ARG A 37 7.13 -19.99 4.32
CA ARG A 37 7.93 -21.19 4.07
C ARG A 37 9.41 -20.89 4.17
N ASP A 38 9.86 -19.79 3.55
CA ASP A 38 11.26 -19.37 3.62
C ASP A 38 11.69 -19.12 5.08
N ALA A 39 10.91 -18.34 5.83
CA ALA A 39 11.15 -18.10 7.25
C ALA A 39 11.16 -19.38 8.10
N ALA A 40 10.38 -20.40 7.72
CA ALA A 40 10.36 -21.69 8.42
C ALA A 40 11.52 -22.61 8.05
N THR A 41 12.20 -22.36 6.92
CA THR A 41 13.32 -23.18 6.42
C THR A 41 14.67 -22.46 6.48
N THR A 42 14.72 -21.24 7.00
CA THR A 42 15.92 -20.42 7.07
C THR A 42 16.13 -19.91 8.50
N ASP A 43 17.36 -19.95 9.02
CA ASP A 43 17.69 -19.39 10.33
C ASP A 43 17.98 -17.88 10.28
N ALA A 44 18.25 -17.27 11.43
CA ALA A 44 18.52 -15.83 11.53
C ALA A 44 19.79 -15.37 10.78
N LEU A 45 20.65 -16.28 10.34
CA LEU A 45 21.86 -16.01 9.55
C LEU A 45 21.64 -16.29 8.05
N GLY A 46 20.41 -16.57 7.63
CA GLY A 46 20.10 -16.90 6.24
C GLY A 46 20.51 -18.32 5.85
N GLN A 47 20.83 -19.20 6.81
CA GLN A 47 21.22 -20.58 6.52
C GLN A 47 20.01 -21.50 6.50
N SER A 48 20.03 -22.49 5.61
CA SER A 48 18.96 -23.50 5.56
C SER A 48 18.91 -24.30 6.86
N ARG A 49 17.69 -24.53 7.35
CA ARG A 49 17.35 -25.37 8.51
C ARG A 49 16.23 -26.34 8.15
N GLN A 50 16.01 -27.31 9.02
CA GLN A 50 14.82 -28.16 8.96
C GLN A 50 13.57 -27.28 9.08
N PHE A 51 12.53 -27.62 8.31
CA PHE A 51 11.24 -26.93 8.37
C PHE A 51 10.71 -26.87 9.81
N ASP A 52 10.48 -25.65 10.28
CA ASP A 52 9.93 -25.35 11.59
C ASP A 52 8.44 -25.02 11.47
N LYS A 53 7.59 -25.97 11.88
CA LYS A 53 6.13 -25.80 11.81
C LYS A 53 5.66 -24.64 12.68
N ALA A 54 6.25 -24.42 13.85
CA ALA A 54 5.83 -23.37 14.77
C ALA A 54 6.16 -21.98 14.18
N ALA A 55 7.32 -21.84 13.54
CA ALA A 55 7.70 -20.63 12.83
C ALA A 55 6.75 -20.35 11.65
N PHE A 56 6.43 -21.39 10.86
CA PHE A 56 5.49 -21.26 9.74
C PHE A 56 4.10 -20.82 10.19
N ASP A 57 3.52 -21.51 11.19
CA ASP A 57 2.19 -21.21 11.71
C ASP A 57 2.13 -19.79 12.30
N GLY A 58 3.19 -19.38 13.03
CA GLY A 58 3.31 -18.04 13.61
C GLY A 58 3.39 -16.95 12.55
N CYS A 59 4.20 -17.16 11.51
CA CYS A 59 4.27 -16.25 10.36
C CYS A 59 2.90 -16.13 9.68
N MET A 60 2.26 -17.26 9.34
CA MET A 60 0.95 -17.25 8.68
C MET A 60 -0.12 -16.54 9.52
N ALA A 61 -0.09 -16.70 10.85
CA ALA A 61 -1.02 -16.01 11.74
C ALA A 61 -0.80 -14.49 11.73
N GLN A 62 0.46 -14.04 11.76
CA GLN A 62 0.81 -12.62 11.70
C GLN A 62 0.42 -12.00 10.35
N GLU A 63 0.76 -12.66 9.25
CA GLU A 63 0.44 -12.21 7.89
C GLU A 63 -1.07 -12.06 7.67
N ASN A 64 -1.85 -13.07 8.07
CA ASN A 64 -3.31 -13.01 7.96
C ASN A 64 -3.93 -11.95 8.89
N GLY A 65 -3.37 -11.78 10.09
CA GLY A 65 -3.79 -10.73 11.01
C GLY A 65 -3.56 -9.33 10.43
N THR A 66 -2.37 -9.09 9.86
CA THR A 66 -2.05 -7.80 9.24
C THR A 66 -2.84 -7.56 7.97
N ARG A 67 -3.09 -8.59 7.16
CA ARG A 67 -4.00 -8.49 6.02
C ARG A 67 -5.38 -8.00 6.45
N ALA A 68 -5.94 -8.57 7.53
CA ALA A 68 -7.24 -8.16 8.05
C ALA A 68 -7.25 -6.71 8.58
N THR A 69 -6.12 -6.21 9.08
CA THR A 69 -5.94 -4.78 9.42
C THR A 69 -5.92 -3.93 8.16
N LEU A 70 -5.09 -4.29 7.17
CA LEU A 70 -5.01 -3.61 5.88
C LEU A 70 -6.37 -3.56 5.20
N GLU A 71 -7.16 -4.64 5.19
CA GLU A 71 -8.52 -4.64 4.61
C GLU A 71 -9.44 -3.57 5.21
N LYS A 72 -9.24 -3.17 6.48
CA LYS A 72 -10.01 -2.11 7.14
C LYS A 72 -9.47 -0.72 6.86
N GLU A 73 -8.15 -0.59 6.77
CA GLU A 73 -7.46 0.70 6.72
C GLU A 73 -7.01 1.09 5.31
N TRP A 74 -7.10 0.18 4.33
CA TRP A 74 -6.56 0.33 2.98
C TRP A 74 -6.97 1.64 2.31
N ALA A 75 -8.25 2.00 2.42
CA ALA A 75 -8.79 3.20 1.80
C ALA A 75 -8.32 4.51 2.49
N ALA A 76 -7.79 4.43 3.72
CA ALA A 76 -7.24 5.57 4.44
C ALA A 76 -5.84 5.95 3.93
N PHE A 77 -5.10 5.01 3.35
CA PHE A 77 -3.80 5.26 2.75
C PHE A 77 -3.94 5.88 1.34
N PRO A 78 -3.25 7.00 1.03
CA PRO A 78 -3.24 7.58 -0.31
C PRO A 78 -2.87 6.57 -1.39
N ALA A 79 -3.53 6.62 -2.56
CA ALA A 79 -3.29 5.66 -3.64
C ALA A 79 -1.81 5.60 -4.07
N ALA A 80 -1.15 6.75 -4.21
CA ALA A 80 0.27 6.80 -4.56
C ALA A 80 1.17 6.09 -3.53
N GLN A 81 0.84 6.19 -2.24
CA GLN A 81 1.58 5.54 -1.16
C GLN A 81 1.35 4.01 -1.17
N ARG A 82 0.11 3.58 -1.45
CA ARG A 82 -0.21 2.17 -1.65
C ARG A 82 0.56 1.57 -2.81
N ASP A 83 0.64 2.27 -3.93
CA ASP A 83 1.37 1.82 -5.12
C ASP A 83 2.88 1.74 -4.86
N GLU A 84 3.46 2.75 -4.20
CA GLU A 84 4.87 2.81 -3.81
C GLU A 84 5.24 1.64 -2.89
N CYS A 85 4.54 1.48 -1.76
CA CYS A 85 4.82 0.39 -0.82
C CYS A 85 4.57 -1.00 -1.40
N LEU A 86 3.56 -1.18 -2.25
CA LEU A 86 3.33 -2.44 -2.95
C LEU A 86 4.48 -2.81 -3.91
N SER A 87 5.08 -1.81 -4.56
CA SER A 87 6.24 -2.03 -5.43
C SER A 87 7.44 -2.54 -4.62
N GLU A 88 7.73 -1.92 -3.48
CA GLU A 88 8.84 -2.33 -2.59
C GLU A 88 8.63 -3.76 -2.06
N THR A 89 7.45 -4.05 -1.50
CA THR A 89 7.12 -5.39 -0.97
C THR A 89 7.25 -6.49 -2.02
N ARG A 90 6.88 -6.22 -3.29
CA ARG A 90 6.99 -7.20 -4.37
C ARG A 90 8.41 -7.34 -4.90
N GLY A 91 9.18 -6.25 -4.91
CA GLY A 91 10.57 -6.23 -5.37
C GLY A 91 11.48 -7.15 -4.57
N ALA A 92 11.17 -7.37 -3.28
CA ALA A 92 11.92 -8.26 -2.39
C ALA A 92 11.79 -9.76 -2.74
N GLY A 93 10.81 -10.16 -3.55
CA GLY A 93 10.60 -11.56 -3.96
C GLY A 93 9.96 -12.48 -2.91
N LEU A 94 9.86 -12.01 -1.66
CA LEU A 94 9.15 -12.65 -0.54
C LEU A 94 8.14 -11.63 0.02
N PRO A 95 6.97 -11.46 -0.62
CA PRO A 95 6.03 -10.41 -0.21
C PRO A 95 5.45 -10.68 1.19
N SER A 96 5.25 -9.62 1.96
CA SER A 96 4.70 -9.65 3.32
C SER A 96 3.67 -8.53 3.51
N TYR A 97 2.52 -8.84 4.12
CA TYR A 97 1.56 -7.84 4.56
C TYR A 97 2.08 -7.03 5.75
N VAL A 98 2.93 -7.63 6.59
CA VAL A 98 3.61 -6.93 7.69
C VAL A 98 4.50 -5.83 7.13
N GLU A 99 5.38 -6.16 6.18
CA GLU A 99 6.26 -5.16 5.54
C GLU A 99 5.46 -4.09 4.78
N LEU A 100 4.40 -4.49 4.05
CA LEU A 100 3.53 -3.54 3.36
C LEU A 100 2.91 -2.55 4.35
N TYR A 101 2.35 -3.05 5.45
CA TYR A 101 1.72 -2.20 6.46
C TYR A 101 2.74 -1.28 7.15
N GLU A 102 3.92 -1.79 7.48
CA GLU A 102 5.00 -0.99 8.05
C GLU A 102 5.45 0.14 7.11
N CYS A 103 5.61 -0.14 5.81
CA CYS A 103 5.93 0.89 4.82
C CYS A 103 4.87 2.00 4.78
N LEU A 104 3.59 1.63 4.75
CA LEU A 104 2.49 2.58 4.73
C LEU A 104 2.47 3.48 5.97
N GLN A 105 2.69 2.90 7.15
CA GLN A 105 2.75 3.62 8.42
C GLN A 105 3.93 4.60 8.45
N LEU A 106 5.12 4.15 8.05
CA LEU A 106 6.32 4.99 8.02
C LEU A 106 6.15 6.17 7.05
N ASP A 107 5.69 5.91 5.82
CA ASP A 107 5.48 6.98 4.84
C ASP A 107 4.40 7.97 5.32
N GLN A 108 3.34 7.49 5.98
CA GLN A 108 2.29 8.35 6.54
C GLN A 108 2.86 9.27 7.64
N GLU A 109 3.68 8.72 8.55
CA GLU A 109 4.36 9.51 9.58
C GLU A 109 5.31 10.56 8.99
N THR A 110 6.06 10.21 7.93
CA THR A 110 6.99 11.16 7.31
C THR A 110 6.27 12.31 6.61
N ARG A 111 5.12 12.04 5.96
CA ARG A 111 4.32 13.07 5.28
C ARG A 111 3.52 13.93 6.24
N GLY A 112 3.11 13.40 7.39
CA GLY A 112 2.43 14.16 8.45
C GLY A 112 3.33 15.14 9.21
N LYS A 113 4.66 15.08 9.02
CA LYS A 113 5.64 15.98 9.64
C LYS A 113 6.06 17.17 8.74
N LYS A 114 5.47 17.31 7.54
CA LYS A 114 5.63 18.48 6.67
C LYS A 114 4.56 19.53 6.95
#